data_AF-A0A6P0Q131-F1
#
_entry.id   AF-A0A6P0Q131-F1
#
_cell.length_a   1.000
_cell.length_b   1.000
_cell.length_c   1.000
_cell.angle_alpha   90.00
_cell.angle_beta   90.00
_cell.angle_gamma   90.00
#
_symmetry.space_group_name_H-M   'P 1'
#
loop_
_entity.id
_entity.type
_entity.pdbx_description
1 polymer ?
#
loop_
_entity_poly.entity_id
_entity_poly.type
_entity_poly.pdbx_seq_one_letter_code
_entity_poly.pdbx_strand_id
1 'polypeptide(L)' 'MSIEDGITEELVAAGVPKDRIVLAFHPPEIREHTGYAVA' A
#
# COMPACT_ATOMS: atom_id res chain seq x y z
N MET A 1 10.02 14.88 -2.68
CA MET A 1 9.72 13.46 -2.42
C MET A 1 9.03 13.40 -1.08
N SER A 2 7.71 13.63 -1.08
CA SER A 2 6.92 13.43 0.13
C SER A 2 6.80 11.93 0.36
N ILE A 3 6.89 11.50 1.61
CA ILE A 3 6.57 10.13 2.06
C ILE A 3 5.18 9.64 1.65
N GLU A 4 4.32 10.55 1.16
CA GLU A 4 3.03 10.28 0.54
C GLU A 4 3.17 9.50 -0.78
N ASP A 5 4.30 9.68 -1.48
CA ASP A 5 4.66 9.01 -2.74
C ASP A 5 5.57 7.81 -2.43
N GLY A 6 5.05 6.84 -1.69
CA GLY A 6 5.76 5.57 -1.47
C GLY A 6 5.95 4.79 -2.77
N ILE A 7 6.68 3.67 -2.74
CA ILE A 7 6.86 2.78 -3.91
C ILE A 7 5.60 1.96 -4.27
N THR A 8 4.43 2.27 -3.71
CA THR A 8 3.20 1.51 -3.88
C THR A 8 2.82 1.39 -5.36
N GLU A 9 2.85 2.51 -6.10
CA GLU A 9 2.53 2.52 -7.53
C GLU A 9 3.58 1.75 -8.36
N GLU A 10 4.85 1.84 -7.99
CA GLU A 10 5.93 1.12 -8.67
C GLU A 10 5.82 -0.41 -8.45
N LEU A 11 5.45 -0.86 -7.25
CA LEU A 11 5.19 -2.27 -6.97
C LEU A 11 4.00 -2.79 -7.78
N VAL A 12 2.91 -2.02 -7.86
CA VAL A 12 1.74 -2.37 -8.68
C VAL A 12 2.12 -2.42 -10.17
N ALA A 13 2.90 -1.45 -10.66
CA ALA A 13 3.39 -1.42 -12.03
C ALA A 13 4.35 -2.58 -12.35
N ALA A 14 5.13 -3.03 -11.36
CA ALA A 14 5.98 -4.22 -11.45
C ALA A 14 5.19 -5.55 -11.41
N GLY A 15 3.86 -5.49 -11.24
CA GLY A 15 2.98 -6.66 -11.22
C GLY A 15 2.78 -7.28 -9.84
N VAL A 16 3.17 -6.58 -8.76
CA VAL A 16 2.87 -7.02 -7.39
C VAL A 16 1.38 -6.78 -7.11
N PRO A 17 0.60 -7.83 -6.79
CA PRO A 17 -0.81 -7.67 -6.47
C PRO A 17 -1.00 -6.84 -5.19
N LYS A 18 -2.03 -5.98 -5.18
CA LYS A 18 -2.34 -5.07 -4.06
C LYS A 18 -2.53 -5.79 -2.73
N ASP A 19 -3.11 -7.00 -2.75
CA ASP A 19 -3.28 -7.90 -1.59
C ASP A 19 -1.95 -8.44 -1.01
N ARG A 20 -0.81 -8.07 -1.58
CA ARG A 20 0.53 -8.37 -1.01
C ARG A 20 1.33 -7.13 -0.65
N ILE A 21 0.73 -5.95 -0.72
CA ILE A 21 1.36 -4.68 -0.37
C ILE A 21 0.67 -4.15 0.87
N VAL A 22 1.40 -3.96 1.97
CA VAL A 22 0.86 -3.40 3.22
C VAL A 22 1.26 -1.92 3.31
N LEU A 23 0.27 -1.03 3.36
CA LEU A 23 0.51 0.40 3.59
C LEU A 23 0.76 0.67 5.08
N ALA A 24 1.94 0.27 5.56
CA ALA A 24 2.27 0.27 6.98
C ALA A 24 2.27 1.67 7.64
N PHE A 25 2.40 2.73 6.83
CA PHE A 25 2.33 4.12 7.28
C PHE A 25 0.89 4.59 7.60
N HIS A 26 -0.14 3.89 7.11
CA HIS A 26 -1.52 4.15 7.54
C HIS A 26 -1.85 3.37 8.83
N PRO A 27 -2.69 3.93 9.71
CA PRO A 27 -3.24 3.21 10.85
C PRO A 27 -4.01 1.94 10.40
N PRO A 28 -4.02 0.86 11.21
CA PRO A 28 -4.66 -0.41 10.84
C PRO A 28 -6.13 -0.26 10.43
N GLU A 29 -6.87 0.60 11.16
CA GLU A 29 -8.28 0.92 10.92
C GLU A 29 -8.55 1.56 9.54
N ILE A 30 -7.54 2.18 8.92
CA ILE A 30 -7.69 2.78 7.58
C ILE A 30 -7.32 1.75 6.50
N ARG A 31 -6.39 0.82 6.79
CA ARG A 31 -5.85 -0.12 5.79
C ARG A 31 -6.93 -0.97 5.14
N GLU A 32 -7.93 -1.40 5.90
CA GLU A 32 -9.08 -2.16 5.39
C GLU A 32 -9.87 -1.40 4.30
N HIS A 33 -9.84 -0.07 4.32
CA HIS A 33 -10.51 0.78 3.33
C HIS A 33 -9.62 1.14 2.14
N THR A 34 -8.32 0.84 2.19
CA THR A 34 -7.37 1.21 1.12
C THR A 34 -7.39 0.24 -0.08
N GLY A 35 -7.97 -0.96 0.09
CA GLY A 35 -7.94 -2.02 -0.92
C GLY A 35 -6.56 -2.66 -1.12
N TYR A 36 -5.65 -2.46 -0.16
CA TYR A 36 -4.35 -3.11 -0.05
C TYR A 36 -4.35 -4.10 1.12
N ALA A 37 -3.27 -4.86 1.28
CA ALA A 37 -3.15 -5.83 2.37
C ALA A 37 -3.19 -5.14 3.75
N VAL A 38 -3.88 -5.78 4.69
CA VAL A 38 -3.98 -5.32 6.08
C VAL A 38 -2.78 -5.78 6.92
N ALA A 39 -2.27 -6.99 6.64
CA ALA A 39 -1.11 -7.63 7.27
C ALA A 39 -0.47 -8.67 6.32
#